data_AF-A0A1F8M2N6-F1
#
_entry.id   AF-A0A1F8M2N6-F1
#
_cell.length_a   1.000
_cell.length_b   1.000
_cell.length_c   1.000
_cell.angle_alpha   90.00
_cell.angle_beta   90.00
_cell.angle_gamma   90.00
#
_symmetry.space_group_name_H-M   'P 1'
#
loop_
_entity.id
_entity.type
_entity.pdbx_description
1 polymer ?
#
loop_
_entity_poly.entity_id
_entity_poly.type
_entity_poly.pdbx_seq_one_letter_code
_entity_poly.pdbx_strand_id
1 'polypeptide(L)'
;MRILAVLNSDYGSRHLDNITRFAPADWVINRWRAPVFFPLVIDYPEEFLPVEFAPADLILDFAEHKGVAELIPDIAKMTGAKAVIAAVDNENSLPRGLARQLRGWLEKMDVACATPKPLCSLTETDFWVSRRQQLEHKSPLIAEFARYFGKPEFSIKVDPHNRTITSIEVKRDAVCGCARFVAQKLIGISVDQAEYEAGMAHHHYPCLASMGIDVDFSDTLLHVSGNIMKDNVGEQVKPYKHIQYIAPGSRSEERANE
;
A
#
# COMPACT_ATOMS: atom_id res chain seq x y z
N MET A 1 -16.26 8.38 9.75
CA MET A 1 -16.07 8.58 8.28
C MET A 1 -16.89 7.54 7.49
N ARG A 2 -17.62 7.91 6.43
CA ARG A 2 -18.36 6.97 5.57
C ARG A 2 -17.52 6.56 4.38
N ILE A 3 -17.36 5.25 4.18
CA ILE A 3 -16.49 4.68 3.15
C ILE A 3 -17.31 3.79 2.24
N LEU A 4 -17.09 3.90 0.93
CA LEU A 4 -17.54 2.92 -0.05
C LEU A 4 -16.32 2.17 -0.62
N ALA A 5 -16.22 0.88 -0.31
CA ALA A 5 -15.23 0.00 -0.93
C ALA A 5 -15.80 -0.63 -2.22
N VAL A 6 -15.15 -0.36 -3.34
CA VAL A 6 -15.47 -0.90 -4.66
C VAL A 6 -14.58 -2.09 -4.93
N LEU A 7 -15.20 -3.25 -5.13
CA LEU A 7 -14.53 -4.54 -5.32
C LEU A 7 -15.08 -5.22 -6.58
N ASN A 8 -14.31 -6.08 -7.23
CA ASN A 8 -14.83 -6.98 -8.28
C ASN A 8 -14.27 -8.42 -8.18
N SER A 9 -13.55 -8.71 -7.10
CA SER A 9 -12.92 -10.00 -6.84
C SER A 9 -12.93 -10.33 -5.34
N ASP A 10 -12.49 -11.54 -5.00
CA ASP A 10 -12.32 -11.98 -3.61
C ASP A 10 -11.05 -11.35 -2.98
N TYR A 11 -10.10 -10.93 -3.81
CA TYR A 11 -8.86 -10.30 -3.37
C TYR A 11 -9.11 -8.94 -2.70
N GLY A 12 -9.92 -8.07 -3.32
CA GLY A 12 -10.32 -6.80 -2.70
C GLY A 12 -11.09 -6.98 -1.38
N SER A 13 -11.72 -8.14 -1.17
CA SER A 13 -12.38 -8.46 0.11
C SER A 13 -11.38 -8.58 1.27
N ARG A 14 -10.12 -8.99 1.01
CA ARG A 14 -9.08 -9.08 2.04
C ARG A 14 -8.68 -7.72 2.60
N HIS A 15 -8.59 -6.71 1.73
CA HIS A 15 -8.40 -5.33 2.17
C HIS A 15 -9.55 -4.90 3.07
N LEU A 16 -10.78 -5.14 2.60
CA LEU A 16 -11.97 -4.77 3.35
C LEU A 16 -12.07 -5.47 4.71
N ASP A 17 -11.71 -6.75 4.81
CA ASP A 17 -11.70 -7.50 6.05
C ASP A 17 -10.72 -6.90 7.06
N ASN A 18 -9.52 -6.53 6.62
CA ASN A 18 -8.53 -5.89 7.48
C ASN A 18 -8.98 -4.50 7.93
N ILE A 19 -9.52 -3.69 7.00
CA ILE A 19 -10.06 -2.37 7.33
C ILE A 19 -11.19 -2.50 8.33
N THR A 20 -12.17 -3.36 8.09
CA THR A 20 -13.33 -3.56 8.97
C THR A 20 -12.92 -3.99 10.38
N ARG A 21 -11.83 -4.77 10.50
CA ARG A 21 -11.33 -5.26 11.78
C ARG A 21 -10.56 -4.21 12.60
N PHE A 22 -9.85 -3.30 11.93
CA PHE A 22 -8.89 -2.42 12.60
C PHE A 22 -9.15 -0.92 12.41
N ALA A 23 -10.19 -0.55 11.66
CA ALA A 23 -10.61 0.84 11.51
C ALA A 23 -11.21 1.40 12.81
N PRO A 24 -11.20 2.73 12.98
CA PRO A 24 -11.97 3.40 14.03
C PRO A 24 -13.45 2.99 14.03
N ALA A 25 -14.02 2.86 15.25
CA ALA A 25 -15.38 2.35 15.43
C ALA A 25 -16.47 3.28 14.87
N ASP A 26 -16.16 4.56 14.64
CA ASP A 26 -17.06 5.56 14.04
C ASP A 26 -17.01 5.56 12.50
N TRP A 27 -16.20 4.69 11.89
CA TRP A 27 -16.22 4.52 10.44
C TRP A 27 -17.37 3.61 10.02
N VAL A 28 -18.12 4.07 9.02
CA VAL A 28 -19.20 3.30 8.39
C VAL A 28 -18.69 2.80 7.06
N ILE A 29 -18.45 1.50 6.95
CA ILE A 29 -17.83 0.89 5.78
C ILE A 29 -18.89 0.12 5.00
N ASN A 30 -19.24 0.65 3.82
CA ASN A 30 -20.10 -0.01 2.85
C ASN A 30 -19.24 -0.66 1.77
N ARG A 31 -19.79 -1.69 1.12
CA ARG A 31 -19.16 -2.35 -0.02
C ARG A 31 -20.10 -2.41 -1.20
N TRP A 32 -19.54 -2.26 -2.39
CA TRP A 32 -20.22 -2.56 -3.63
C TRP A 32 -19.35 -3.49 -4.48
N ARG A 33 -19.97 -4.54 -5.02
CA ARG A 33 -19.31 -5.45 -5.95
C ARG A 33 -19.67 -5.01 -7.37
N ALA A 34 -18.68 -4.45 -8.07
CA ALA A 34 -18.80 -4.06 -9.46
C ALA A 34 -18.95 -5.30 -10.37
N PRO A 35 -19.49 -5.12 -11.59
CA PRO A 35 -19.46 -6.16 -12.62
C PRO A 35 -18.04 -6.67 -12.89
N VAL A 36 -17.94 -7.89 -13.40
CA VAL A 36 -16.66 -8.53 -13.78
C VAL A 36 -16.42 -8.53 -15.29
N PHE A 37 -17.43 -8.18 -16.06
CA PHE A 37 -17.38 -8.09 -17.52
C PHE A 37 -17.60 -6.64 -17.96
N PHE A 38 -16.68 -6.12 -18.74
CA PHE A 38 -16.75 -4.79 -19.34
C PHE A 38 -16.42 -4.87 -20.84
N PRO A 39 -17.05 -4.02 -21.67
CA PRO A 39 -16.62 -3.82 -23.04
C PRO A 39 -15.22 -3.21 -23.11
N LEU A 40 -14.62 -3.20 -24.30
CA LEU A 40 -13.31 -2.55 -24.51
C LEU A 40 -13.36 -1.04 -24.28
N VAL A 41 -14.52 -0.43 -24.56
CA VAL A 41 -14.83 0.99 -24.37
C VAL A 41 -16.19 1.05 -23.69
N ILE A 42 -16.29 1.82 -22.60
CA ILE A 42 -17.54 2.03 -21.87
C ILE A 42 -18.18 3.31 -22.44
N ASP A 43 -19.22 3.15 -23.26
CA ASP A 43 -19.95 4.29 -23.83
C ASP A 43 -21.00 4.85 -22.86
N TYR A 44 -21.62 3.96 -22.05
CA TYR A 44 -22.69 4.29 -21.10
C TYR A 44 -22.34 3.75 -19.71
N PRO A 45 -21.57 4.50 -18.88
CA PRO A 45 -21.20 4.10 -17.52
C PRO A 45 -22.39 3.69 -16.64
N GLU A 46 -23.53 4.36 -16.81
CA GLU A 46 -24.76 4.14 -16.05
C GLU A 46 -25.31 2.72 -16.18
N GLU A 47 -25.02 1.99 -17.26
CA GLU A 47 -25.45 0.59 -17.45
C GLU A 47 -24.73 -0.38 -16.50
N PHE A 48 -23.58 0.04 -15.95
CA PHE A 48 -22.74 -0.76 -15.04
C PHE A 48 -22.90 -0.35 -13.57
N LEU A 49 -23.73 0.65 -13.30
CA LEU A 49 -23.94 1.23 -11.99
C LEU A 49 -25.32 0.85 -11.42
N PRO A 50 -25.47 0.72 -10.10
CA PRO A 50 -26.78 0.62 -9.48
C PRO A 50 -27.57 1.92 -9.66
N VAL A 51 -28.87 1.89 -9.37
CA VAL A 51 -29.74 3.08 -9.43
C VAL A 51 -29.26 4.17 -8.47
N GLU A 52 -28.79 3.78 -7.29
CA GLU A 52 -28.30 4.70 -6.27
C GLU A 52 -27.19 4.06 -5.43
N PHE A 53 -26.37 4.90 -4.81
CA PHE A 53 -25.45 4.51 -3.75
C PHE A 53 -25.84 5.22 -2.45
N ALA A 54 -25.58 4.57 -1.32
CA ALA A 54 -25.57 5.27 -0.05
C ALA A 54 -24.49 6.38 -0.07
N PRO A 55 -24.73 7.53 0.59
CA PRO A 55 -23.74 8.58 0.66
C PRO A 55 -22.41 8.11 1.28
N ALA A 56 -21.29 8.52 0.70
CA ALA A 56 -19.95 8.20 1.17
C ALA A 56 -19.09 9.46 1.19
N ASP A 57 -18.09 9.49 2.08
CA ASP A 57 -17.11 10.58 2.15
C ASP A 57 -15.85 10.20 1.32
N LEU A 58 -15.45 8.93 1.42
CA LEU A 58 -14.27 8.34 0.78
C LEU A 58 -14.64 7.10 -0.03
N ILE A 59 -14.16 7.01 -1.27
CA ILE A 59 -14.21 5.79 -2.08
C ILE A 59 -12.85 5.09 -2.00
N LEU A 60 -12.87 3.79 -1.78
CA LEU A 60 -11.71 2.90 -1.89
C LEU A 60 -11.92 2.00 -3.10
N ASP A 61 -11.18 2.22 -4.17
CA ASP A 61 -11.19 1.34 -5.33
C ASP A 61 -10.11 0.26 -5.17
N PHE A 62 -10.57 -0.95 -4.87
CA PHE A 62 -9.77 -2.18 -4.80
C PHE A 62 -10.15 -3.16 -5.91
N ALA A 63 -10.81 -2.68 -6.96
CA ALA A 63 -11.15 -3.52 -8.10
C ALA A 63 -9.91 -3.82 -8.95
N GLU A 64 -9.83 -5.04 -9.45
CA GLU A 64 -8.71 -5.53 -10.25
C GLU A 64 -8.99 -5.41 -11.76
N HIS A 65 -9.76 -4.39 -12.16
CA HIS A 65 -10.16 -4.21 -13.57
C HIS A 65 -10.30 -2.73 -13.96
N LYS A 66 -9.61 -2.34 -15.04
CA LYS A 66 -9.59 -0.96 -15.57
C LYS A 66 -10.98 -0.34 -15.80
N GLY A 67 -11.93 -1.15 -16.27
CA GLY A 67 -13.31 -0.70 -16.51
C GLY A 67 -14.00 -0.21 -15.24
N VAL A 68 -13.64 -0.72 -14.07
CA VAL A 68 -14.19 -0.22 -12.79
C VAL A 68 -13.62 1.15 -12.46
N ALA A 69 -12.32 1.36 -12.70
CA ALA A 69 -11.68 2.66 -12.49
C ALA A 69 -12.30 3.77 -13.38
N GLU A 70 -12.79 3.42 -14.57
CA GLU A 70 -13.53 4.34 -15.46
C GLU A 70 -14.90 4.76 -14.89
N LEU A 71 -15.51 3.94 -14.03
CA LEU A 71 -16.79 4.26 -13.37
C LEU A 71 -16.66 5.15 -12.14
N ILE A 72 -15.45 5.29 -11.58
CA ILE A 72 -15.21 6.00 -10.32
C ILE A 72 -15.71 7.46 -10.31
N PRO A 73 -15.56 8.25 -11.39
CA PRO A 73 -16.14 9.59 -11.43
C PRO A 73 -17.65 9.61 -11.20
N ASP A 74 -18.40 8.72 -11.86
CA ASP A 74 -19.85 8.62 -11.67
C ASP A 74 -20.22 8.14 -10.26
N ILE A 75 -19.48 7.17 -9.72
CA ILE A 75 -19.65 6.71 -8.34
C ILE A 75 -19.41 7.86 -7.35
N ALA A 76 -18.37 8.68 -7.55
CA ALA A 76 -18.08 9.85 -6.72
C ALA A 76 -19.22 10.87 -6.79
N LYS A 77 -19.79 11.11 -7.98
CA LYS A 77 -20.95 11.99 -8.15
C LYS A 77 -22.20 11.46 -7.44
N MET A 78 -22.49 10.16 -7.60
CA MET A 78 -23.68 9.53 -7.01
C MET A 78 -23.63 9.46 -5.48
N THR A 79 -22.44 9.22 -4.91
CA THR A 79 -22.23 9.13 -3.46
C THR A 79 -22.03 10.48 -2.79
N GLY A 80 -21.63 11.50 -3.54
CA GLY A 80 -21.17 12.78 -3.01
C GLY A 80 -19.78 12.73 -2.36
N ALA A 81 -18.99 11.68 -2.65
CA ALA A 81 -17.67 11.49 -2.08
C ALA A 81 -16.73 12.67 -2.43
N LYS A 82 -15.86 13.00 -1.48
CA LYS A 82 -14.87 14.09 -1.58
C LYS A 82 -13.45 13.60 -1.72
N ALA A 83 -13.25 12.29 -1.61
CA ALA A 83 -11.96 11.65 -1.81
C ALA A 83 -12.10 10.26 -2.45
N VAL A 84 -11.08 9.88 -3.20
CA VAL A 84 -10.89 8.56 -3.79
C VAL A 84 -9.47 8.09 -3.51
N ILE A 85 -9.32 6.85 -3.04
CA ILE A 85 -8.05 6.12 -3.08
C ILE A 85 -8.24 4.96 -4.05
N ALA A 86 -7.53 4.97 -5.17
CA ALA A 86 -7.57 3.87 -6.15
C ALA A 86 -6.24 3.11 -6.14
N ALA A 87 -6.28 1.87 -5.67
CA ALA A 87 -5.08 1.06 -5.47
C ALA A 87 -4.43 0.67 -6.80
N VAL A 88 -3.11 0.82 -6.90
CA VAL A 88 -2.32 0.33 -8.04
C VAL A 88 -1.37 -0.76 -7.56
N ASP A 89 -1.92 -1.88 -7.12
CA ASP A 89 -1.15 -3.08 -6.79
C ASP A 89 -0.83 -3.94 -8.02
N ASN A 90 -1.52 -3.68 -9.14
CA ASN A 90 -1.24 -4.27 -10.45
C ASN A 90 -1.52 -3.24 -11.55
N GLU A 91 -0.51 -2.94 -12.38
CA GLU A 91 -0.62 -1.97 -13.48
C GLU A 91 -1.74 -2.31 -14.48
N ASN A 92 -2.12 -3.58 -14.60
CA ASN A 92 -3.24 -3.99 -15.46
C ASN A 92 -4.61 -3.55 -14.93
N SER A 93 -4.73 -3.35 -13.60
CA SER A 93 -5.98 -2.91 -12.96
C SER A 93 -6.18 -1.42 -13.10
N LEU A 94 -5.12 -0.63 -12.99
CA LEU A 94 -5.15 0.82 -13.16
C LEU A 94 -3.87 1.32 -13.85
N PRO A 95 -3.82 1.27 -15.20
CA PRO A 95 -2.63 1.68 -15.94
C PRO A 95 -2.30 3.16 -15.70
N ARG A 96 -1.02 3.53 -15.73
CA ARG A 96 -0.52 4.90 -15.48
C ARG A 96 -1.27 5.99 -16.24
N GLY A 97 -1.62 5.73 -17.50
CA GLY A 97 -2.41 6.64 -18.34
C GLY A 97 -3.79 6.89 -17.74
N LEU A 98 -4.49 5.80 -17.41
CA LEU A 98 -5.81 5.85 -16.78
C LEU A 98 -5.76 6.43 -15.37
N ALA A 99 -4.75 6.08 -14.56
CA ALA A 99 -4.54 6.67 -13.23
C ALA A 99 -4.42 8.20 -13.32
N ARG A 100 -3.67 8.71 -14.31
CA ARG A 100 -3.54 10.15 -14.56
C ARG A 100 -4.85 10.77 -15.02
N GLN A 101 -5.59 10.09 -15.89
CA GLN A 101 -6.91 10.57 -16.35
C GLN A 101 -7.91 10.62 -15.20
N LEU A 102 -7.99 9.56 -14.39
CA LEU A 102 -8.85 9.47 -13.21
C LEU A 102 -8.60 10.63 -12.24
N ARG A 103 -7.34 10.90 -11.89
CA ARG A 103 -6.98 12.06 -11.06
C ARG A 103 -7.47 13.38 -11.68
N GLY A 104 -7.28 13.57 -12.98
CA GLY A 104 -7.72 14.79 -13.68
C GLY A 104 -9.24 14.92 -13.83
N TRP A 105 -9.98 13.81 -13.93
CA TRP A 105 -11.44 13.82 -13.93
C TRP A 105 -11.98 14.21 -12.56
N LEU A 106 -11.46 13.59 -11.49
CA LEU A 106 -11.89 13.85 -10.12
C LEU A 106 -11.49 15.26 -9.64
N GLU A 107 -10.33 15.78 -10.05
CA GLU A 107 -9.92 17.15 -9.76
C GLU A 107 -10.92 18.19 -10.32
N LYS A 108 -11.41 17.99 -11.55
CA LYS A 108 -12.45 18.86 -12.15
C LYS A 108 -13.79 18.81 -11.40
N MET A 109 -14.00 17.77 -10.61
CA MET A 109 -15.19 17.56 -9.77
C MET A 109 -14.99 18.03 -8.33
N ASP A 110 -13.84 18.62 -8.00
CA ASP A 110 -13.45 18.97 -6.62
C ASP A 110 -13.45 17.74 -5.69
N VAL A 111 -12.96 16.61 -6.22
CA VAL A 111 -12.79 15.34 -5.49
C VAL A 111 -11.30 15.01 -5.46
N ALA A 112 -10.73 14.89 -4.27
CA ALA A 112 -9.32 14.52 -4.12
C ALA A 112 -9.09 13.07 -4.56
N CYS A 113 -7.97 12.79 -5.20
CA CYS A 113 -7.66 11.44 -5.67
C CYS A 113 -6.21 11.06 -5.39
N ALA A 114 -6.02 9.93 -4.70
CA ALA A 114 -4.74 9.25 -4.57
C ALA A 114 -4.76 7.95 -5.36
N THR A 115 -3.69 7.68 -6.11
CA THR A 115 -3.50 6.42 -6.86
C THR A 115 -2.17 5.77 -6.47
N PRO A 116 -2.03 5.33 -5.21
CA PRO A 116 -0.77 4.81 -4.68
C PRO A 116 -0.32 3.53 -5.42
N LYS A 117 0.96 3.50 -5.80
CA LYS A 117 1.60 2.40 -6.52
C LYS A 117 2.90 1.96 -5.82
N PRO A 118 2.92 0.82 -5.09
CA PRO A 118 1.78 0.02 -4.66
C PRO A 118 0.91 0.76 -3.64
N LEU A 119 -0.24 0.18 -3.25
CA LEU A 119 -1.15 0.77 -2.27
C LEU A 119 -0.47 1.09 -0.92
N CYS A 120 0.46 0.25 -0.49
CA CYS A 120 1.26 0.45 0.71
C CYS A 120 2.36 1.52 0.57
N SER A 121 2.34 2.34 -0.48
CA SER A 121 3.15 3.57 -0.56
C SER A 121 2.41 4.80 -0.03
N LEU A 122 1.10 4.71 0.21
CA LEU A 122 0.26 5.82 0.66
C LEU A 122 0.65 6.30 2.07
N THR A 123 0.85 7.61 2.22
CA THR A 123 1.03 8.29 3.50
C THR A 123 -0.06 9.37 3.69
N GLU A 124 -0.06 10.02 4.84
CA GLU A 124 -0.96 11.12 5.15
C GLU A 124 -0.78 12.33 4.23
N THR A 125 0.35 12.42 3.52
CA THR A 125 0.74 13.59 2.72
C THR A 125 1.01 13.27 1.26
N ASP A 126 1.41 12.05 0.95
CA ASP A 126 1.88 11.68 -0.38
C ASP A 126 1.66 10.20 -0.70
N PHE A 127 1.95 9.83 -1.94
CA PHE A 127 1.98 8.45 -2.40
C PHE A 127 2.92 8.31 -3.59
N TRP A 128 3.38 7.09 -3.85
CA TRP A 128 4.28 6.84 -4.98
C TRP A 128 3.48 6.57 -6.24
N VAL A 129 4.03 7.02 -7.38
CA VAL A 129 3.53 6.67 -8.72
C VAL A 129 4.61 6.05 -9.61
N SER A 130 5.88 6.24 -9.26
CA SER A 130 7.03 5.53 -9.81
C SER A 130 8.17 5.52 -8.80
N ARG A 131 9.27 4.82 -9.10
CA ARG A 131 10.47 4.80 -8.25
C ARG A 131 11.06 6.19 -7.96
N ARG A 132 10.84 7.16 -8.84
CA ARG A 132 11.44 8.51 -8.75
C ARG A 132 10.40 9.62 -8.62
N GLN A 133 9.13 9.26 -8.48
CA GLN A 133 8.06 10.24 -8.43
C GLN A 133 7.05 9.88 -7.35
N GLN A 134 6.80 10.88 -6.51
CA GLN A 134 5.76 10.89 -5.49
C GLN A 134 4.84 12.06 -5.80
N LEU A 135 3.56 11.92 -5.50
CA LEU A 135 2.58 12.98 -5.62
C LEU A 135 2.05 13.30 -4.23
N GLU A 136 1.92 14.59 -3.94
CA GLU A 136 1.30 15.08 -2.71
C GLU A 136 -0.23 15.11 -2.83
N HIS A 137 -0.92 14.98 -1.71
CA HIS A 137 -2.34 15.27 -1.57
C HIS A 137 -2.59 16.09 -0.31
N LYS A 138 -3.72 16.79 -0.27
CA LYS A 138 -4.11 17.65 0.87
C LYS A 138 -5.46 17.25 1.45
N SER A 139 -5.93 16.05 1.12
CA SER A 139 -7.26 15.62 1.52
C SER A 139 -7.26 15.16 2.97
N PRO A 140 -8.06 15.79 3.85
CA PRO A 140 -8.17 15.33 5.23
C PRO A 140 -8.75 13.91 5.32
N LEU A 141 -9.56 13.48 4.34
CA LEU A 141 -10.14 12.14 4.28
C LEU A 141 -9.11 11.08 3.91
N ILE A 142 -8.26 11.36 2.92
CA ILE A 142 -7.17 10.46 2.54
C ILE A 142 -6.14 10.41 3.68
N ALA A 143 -5.81 11.55 4.28
CA ALA A 143 -4.90 11.61 5.42
C ALA A 143 -5.45 10.82 6.62
N GLU A 144 -6.73 10.97 6.95
CA GLU A 144 -7.36 10.20 8.05
C GLU A 144 -7.33 8.70 7.77
N PHE A 145 -7.62 8.26 6.54
CA PHE A 145 -7.46 6.86 6.16
C PHE A 145 -6.00 6.39 6.30
N ALA A 146 -5.08 7.19 5.78
CA ALA A 146 -3.65 6.90 5.74
C ALA A 146 -2.95 6.96 7.10
N ARG A 147 -3.61 7.40 8.18
CA ARG A 147 -3.13 7.22 9.55
C ARG A 147 -3.19 5.77 10.01
N TYR A 148 -4.18 5.02 9.53
CA TYR A 148 -4.43 3.63 9.96
C TYR A 148 -3.95 2.62 8.92
N PHE A 149 -4.09 2.94 7.63
CA PHE A 149 -3.80 2.02 6.53
C PHE A 149 -3.03 2.69 5.40
N GLY A 150 -1.88 2.15 5.03
CA GLY A 150 -1.02 2.72 3.99
C GLY A 150 0.40 2.18 4.08
N LYS A 151 1.38 3.08 4.10
CA LYS A 151 2.80 2.77 4.25
C LYS A 151 3.12 2.25 5.66
N PRO A 152 3.43 0.97 5.85
CA PRO A 152 3.56 0.39 7.19
C PRO A 152 4.51 1.15 8.11
N GLU A 153 4.10 1.30 9.37
CA GLU A 153 4.88 1.95 10.41
C GLU A 153 4.83 1.13 11.69
N PHE A 154 6.00 0.76 12.19
CA PHE A 154 6.17 -0.01 13.41
C PHE A 154 6.74 0.85 14.54
N SER A 155 6.57 0.39 15.78
CA SER A 155 7.41 0.77 16.92
C SER A 155 7.98 -0.51 17.52
N ILE A 156 9.29 -0.72 17.32
CA ILE A 156 9.99 -1.94 17.69
C ILE A 156 10.77 -1.74 19.00
N LYS A 157 10.53 -2.63 19.97
CA LYS A 157 11.35 -2.71 21.19
C LYS A 157 12.33 -3.88 21.07
N VAL A 158 13.57 -3.63 21.48
CA VAL A 158 14.68 -4.58 21.40
C VAL A 158 15.26 -4.79 22.80
N ASP A 159 15.58 -6.03 23.15
CA ASP A 159 16.41 -6.34 24.31
C ASP A 159 17.88 -6.05 23.96
N PRO A 160 18.55 -5.09 24.64
CA PRO A 160 19.91 -4.69 24.30
C PRO A 160 20.95 -5.77 24.64
N HIS A 161 20.65 -6.72 25.53
CA HIS A 161 21.63 -7.73 25.97
C HIS A 161 21.78 -8.86 24.94
N ASN A 162 20.67 -9.42 24.49
CA ASN A 162 20.67 -10.52 23.50
C ASN A 162 20.37 -10.03 22.07
N ARG A 163 20.03 -8.75 21.90
CA ARG A 163 19.74 -8.10 20.60
C ARG A 163 18.58 -8.77 19.86
N THR A 164 17.51 -9.10 20.58
CA THR A 164 16.29 -9.69 20.03
C THR A 164 15.11 -8.73 20.14
N ILE A 165 14.18 -8.83 19.19
CA ILE A 165 12.94 -8.05 19.18
C ILE A 165 12.01 -8.61 20.27
N THR A 166 11.61 -7.77 21.23
CA THR A 166 10.74 -8.17 22.35
C THR A 166 9.27 -7.84 22.11
N SER A 167 8.99 -6.76 21.37
CA SER A 167 7.63 -6.38 20.99
C SER A 167 7.62 -5.48 19.76
N ILE A 168 6.56 -5.56 18.96
CA ILE A 168 6.30 -4.65 17.86
C ILE A 168 4.88 -4.12 17.99
N GLU A 169 4.74 -2.80 18.06
CA GLU A 169 3.47 -2.11 17.88
C GLU A 169 3.31 -1.70 16.42
N VAL A 170 2.17 -2.01 15.80
CA VAL A 170 1.86 -1.56 14.44
C VAL A 170 1.10 -0.24 14.54
N LYS A 171 1.79 0.87 14.26
CA LYS A 171 1.22 2.23 14.27
C LYS A 171 0.33 2.44 13.05
N ARG A 172 0.78 1.95 11.90
CA ARG A 172 0.02 1.92 10.65
C ARG A 172 0.22 0.60 9.95
N ASP A 173 -0.88 0.00 9.52
CA ASP A 173 -0.87 -1.29 8.81
C ASP A 173 -0.80 -1.08 7.30
N ALA A 174 -0.36 -2.10 6.57
CA ALA A 174 -0.68 -2.19 5.16
C ALA A 174 -2.19 -2.40 5.03
N VAL A 175 -2.82 -1.84 3.98
CA VAL A 175 -4.27 -1.99 3.79
C VAL A 175 -4.67 -3.47 3.74
N CYS A 176 -3.81 -4.35 3.21
CA CYS A 176 -4.04 -5.79 3.14
C CYS A 176 -3.82 -6.54 4.46
N GLY A 177 -3.28 -5.93 5.53
CA GLY A 177 -2.97 -6.60 6.80
C GLY A 177 -1.56 -7.19 6.91
N CYS A 178 -0.73 -7.02 5.88
CA CYS A 178 0.62 -7.61 5.82
C CYS A 178 1.52 -7.12 6.97
N ALA A 179 1.43 -5.84 7.37
CA ALA A 179 2.31 -5.31 8.41
C ALA A 179 2.06 -5.99 9.76
N ARG A 180 0.79 -6.21 10.13
CA ARG A 180 0.44 -6.97 11.33
C ARG A 180 0.91 -8.41 11.28
N PHE A 181 0.79 -9.05 10.12
CA PHE A 181 1.31 -10.41 9.93
C PHE A 181 2.82 -10.47 10.13
N VAL A 182 3.57 -9.56 9.49
CA VAL A 182 5.04 -9.48 9.63
C VAL A 182 5.44 -9.16 11.06
N ALA A 183 4.77 -8.21 11.72
CA ALA A 183 5.06 -7.84 13.10
C ALA A 183 4.99 -9.05 14.06
N GLN A 184 4.02 -9.94 13.89
CA GLN A 184 3.90 -11.16 14.68
C GLN A 184 5.06 -12.14 14.44
N LYS A 185 5.57 -12.21 13.20
CA LYS A 185 6.69 -13.10 12.84
C LYS A 185 8.05 -12.63 13.34
N LEU A 186 8.19 -11.34 13.61
CA LEU A 186 9.45 -10.74 14.03
C LEU A 186 9.70 -10.79 15.54
N ILE A 187 8.70 -11.08 16.37
CA ILE A 187 8.90 -11.21 17.83
C ILE A 187 9.83 -12.39 18.12
N GLY A 188 10.90 -12.14 18.89
CA GLY A 188 11.94 -13.11 19.22
C GLY A 188 13.06 -13.23 18.17
N ILE A 189 12.95 -12.53 17.04
CA ILE A 189 13.99 -12.54 15.99
C ILE A 189 15.15 -11.65 16.39
N SER A 190 16.37 -12.09 16.08
CA SER A 190 17.59 -11.28 16.24
C SER A 190 17.53 -10.06 15.32
N VAL A 191 17.96 -8.89 15.82
CA VAL A 191 18.02 -7.66 15.03
C VAL A 191 18.87 -7.80 13.76
N ASP A 192 19.88 -8.67 13.78
CA ASP A 192 20.75 -8.93 12.62
C ASP A 192 19.99 -9.65 11.48
N GLN A 193 18.92 -10.40 11.80
CA GLN A 193 18.07 -11.13 10.84
C GLN A 193 16.73 -10.43 10.54
N ALA A 194 16.37 -9.40 11.30
CA ALA A 194 15.03 -8.81 11.26
C ALA A 194 14.57 -8.35 9.87
N GLU A 195 15.45 -7.70 9.09
CA GLU A 195 15.10 -7.28 7.71
C GLU A 195 14.90 -8.46 6.76
N TYR A 196 15.71 -9.52 6.91
CA TYR A 196 15.56 -10.72 6.09
C TYR A 196 14.26 -11.43 6.41
N GLU A 197 13.98 -11.67 7.68
CA GLU A 197 12.74 -12.30 8.14
C GLU A 197 11.50 -11.46 7.83
N ALA A 198 11.61 -10.13 7.87
CA ALA A 198 10.52 -9.23 7.45
C ALA A 198 10.20 -9.43 5.96
N GLY A 199 11.23 -9.49 5.11
CA GLY A 199 11.07 -9.78 3.68
C GLY A 199 10.48 -11.16 3.42
N MET A 200 10.93 -12.20 4.14
CA MET A 200 10.42 -13.56 4.00
C MET A 200 8.97 -13.68 4.47
N ALA A 201 8.63 -13.09 5.62
CA ALA A 201 7.26 -13.06 6.10
C ALA A 201 6.34 -12.29 5.13
N HIS A 202 6.81 -11.16 4.58
CA HIS A 202 6.08 -10.43 3.54
C HIS A 202 5.84 -11.30 2.30
N HIS A 203 6.86 -12.01 1.81
CA HIS A 203 6.76 -12.86 0.62
C HIS A 203 5.84 -14.07 0.82
N HIS A 204 5.71 -14.57 2.05
CA HIS A 204 4.75 -15.63 2.41
C HIS A 204 3.35 -15.09 2.68
N TYR A 205 3.18 -13.77 2.82
CA TYR A 205 1.86 -13.17 2.94
C TYR A 205 1.18 -13.14 1.57
N PRO A 206 -0.14 -13.38 1.47
CA PRO A 206 -0.85 -13.28 0.20
C PRO A 206 -1.09 -11.80 -0.15
N CYS A 207 0.00 -11.12 -0.50
CA CYS A 207 0.03 -9.75 -0.97
C CYS A 207 -0.65 -9.64 -2.35
N LEU A 208 -1.27 -8.50 -2.60
CA LEU A 208 -1.97 -8.20 -3.86
C LEU A 208 -1.08 -7.48 -4.87
N ALA A 209 0.07 -7.01 -4.42
CA ALA A 209 1.07 -6.41 -5.28
C ALA A 209 1.58 -7.44 -6.29
N SER A 210 1.55 -7.09 -7.57
CA SER A 210 1.82 -8.02 -8.67
C SER A 210 3.27 -8.50 -8.69
N MET A 211 3.47 -9.75 -9.10
CA MET A 211 4.78 -10.35 -9.40
C MET A 211 5.30 -10.03 -10.81
N GLY A 212 4.52 -9.34 -11.64
CA GLY A 212 4.98 -8.83 -12.93
C GLY A 212 5.99 -7.70 -12.73
N ILE A 213 7.00 -7.63 -13.61
CA ILE A 213 7.93 -6.50 -13.60
C ILE A 213 7.16 -5.24 -14.01
N ASP A 214 7.14 -4.27 -13.10
CA ASP A 214 6.54 -2.98 -13.34
C ASP A 214 7.58 -2.01 -13.94
N VAL A 215 7.25 -1.43 -15.08
CA VAL A 215 8.16 -0.55 -15.82
C VAL A 215 8.51 0.75 -15.07
N ASP A 216 7.64 1.22 -14.17
CA ASP A 216 7.87 2.43 -13.37
C ASP A 216 8.85 2.22 -12.21
N PHE A 217 9.05 0.95 -11.83
CA PHE A 217 9.92 0.57 -10.73
C PHE A 217 11.16 -0.21 -11.18
N SER A 218 11.10 -0.81 -12.38
CA SER A 218 12.09 -1.79 -12.86
C SER A 218 12.26 -2.95 -11.87
N ASP A 219 11.16 -3.32 -11.21
CA ASP A 219 11.03 -4.39 -10.23
C ASP A 219 9.55 -4.79 -10.12
N THR A 220 9.24 -5.86 -9.40
CA THR A 220 7.85 -6.23 -9.09
C THR A 220 7.27 -5.32 -8.02
N LEU A 221 5.97 -5.03 -8.07
CA LEU A 221 5.31 -4.28 -7.00
C LEU A 221 5.33 -5.06 -5.67
N LEU A 222 5.40 -6.40 -5.73
CA LEU A 222 5.60 -7.24 -4.54
C LEU A 222 6.97 -6.99 -3.88
N HIS A 223 8.04 -6.84 -4.65
CA HIS A 223 9.34 -6.47 -4.09
C HIS A 223 9.37 -5.04 -3.59
N VAL A 224 8.73 -4.10 -4.30
CA VAL A 224 8.63 -2.71 -3.84
C VAL A 224 7.92 -2.63 -2.49
N SER A 225 6.78 -3.31 -2.33
CA SER A 225 6.06 -3.41 -1.05
C SER A 225 6.87 -4.13 0.03
N GLY A 226 7.59 -5.20 -0.33
CA GLY A 226 8.51 -5.88 0.58
C GLY A 226 9.66 -4.99 1.07
N ASN A 227 10.22 -4.15 0.19
CA ASN A 227 11.27 -3.21 0.57
C ASN A 227 10.72 -2.09 1.46
N ILE A 228 9.51 -1.57 1.21
CA ILE A 228 8.85 -0.64 2.14
C ILE A 228 8.77 -1.23 3.56
N MET A 229 8.40 -2.51 3.68
CA MET A 229 8.36 -3.22 4.96
C MET A 229 9.74 -3.32 5.60
N LYS A 230 10.73 -3.79 4.83
CA LYS A 230 12.10 -4.01 5.28
C LYS A 230 12.78 -2.71 5.72
N ASP A 231 12.61 -1.63 4.96
CA ASP A 231 13.21 -0.35 5.26
C ASP A 231 12.70 0.18 6.61
N ASN A 232 11.39 0.11 6.88
CA ASN A 232 10.84 0.55 8.17
C ASN A 232 11.35 -0.31 9.35
N VAL A 233 11.48 -1.63 9.17
CA VAL A 233 12.07 -2.51 10.18
C VAL A 233 13.55 -2.20 10.38
N GLY A 234 14.31 -2.12 9.29
CA GLY A 234 15.75 -1.89 9.24
C GLY A 234 16.15 -0.60 9.93
N GLU A 235 15.46 0.50 9.65
CA GLU A 235 15.67 1.80 10.29
C GLU A 235 15.58 1.72 11.83
N GLN A 236 14.63 0.95 12.35
CA GLN A 236 14.39 0.83 13.79
C GLN A 236 15.37 -0.11 14.50
N VAL A 237 15.82 -1.17 13.82
CA VAL A 237 16.74 -2.14 14.42
C VAL A 237 18.21 -1.76 14.21
N LYS A 238 18.52 -0.86 13.26
CA LYS A 238 19.89 -0.46 12.90
C LYS A 238 20.78 -0.09 14.10
N PRO A 239 20.31 0.66 15.12
CA PRO A 239 21.15 1.01 16.28
C PRO A 239 21.62 -0.20 17.11
N TYR A 240 20.98 -1.36 16.96
CA TYR A 240 21.25 -2.57 17.73
C TYR A 240 22.03 -3.63 16.93
N LYS A 241 22.24 -3.41 15.62
CA LYS A 241 22.91 -4.35 14.74
C LYS A 241 24.41 -4.42 15.03
N HIS A 242 24.99 -5.61 14.88
CA HIS A 242 26.44 -5.75 14.90
C HIS A 242 26.98 -5.49 13.50
N ILE A 243 27.68 -4.37 13.34
CA ILE A 243 28.36 -4.04 12.08
C ILE A 243 29.79 -4.58 12.16
N GLN A 244 30.05 -5.69 11.46
CA GLN A 244 31.43 -6.14 11.24
C GLN A 244 32.10 -5.20 10.25
N TYR A 245 33.02 -4.37 10.73
CA TYR A 245 33.89 -3.59 9.88
C TYR A 245 34.99 -4.49 9.31
N ILE A 246 34.92 -4.76 8.01
CA ILE A 246 36.04 -5.32 7.27
C ILE A 246 36.88 -4.14 6.80
N ALA A 247 38.00 -3.88 7.47
CA ALA A 247 39.04 -3.01 6.95
C ALA A 247 39.80 -3.78 5.87
N PRO A 248 39.90 -3.28 4.62
CA PRO A 248 40.80 -3.88 3.64
C PRO A 248 42.22 -3.90 4.22
N GLY A 249 42.86 -5.07 4.22
CA GLY A 249 44.27 -5.19 4.60
C GLY A 249 45.19 -4.45 3.62
N SER A 250 46.47 -4.33 3.98
CA SER A 250 47.49 -3.79 3.07
C SER A 250 47.63 -4.68 1.82
N ARG A 251 47.94 -4.04 0.69
CA ARG A 251 48.13 -4.69 -0.61
C ARG A 251 49.18 -5.80 -0.49
N SER A 252 48.91 -6.98 -1.04
CA SER A 252 49.80 -8.15 -0.96
C SER A 252 51.17 -7.97 -1.63
N GLU A 253 51.37 -6.86 -2.37
CA GLU A 253 52.61 -6.56 -3.10
C GLU A 253 53.72 -5.96 -2.22
N GLU A 254 53.46 -5.61 -0.96
CA GLU A 254 54.48 -5.01 -0.06
C GLU A 254 55.28 -6.04 0.79
N ARG A 255 55.08 -7.35 0.60
CA ARG A 255 55.80 -8.42 1.34
C ARG A 255 56.79 -9.23 0.51
N ALA A 256 57.34 -8.65 -0.54
CA ALA A 256 58.43 -9.26 -1.30
C ALA A 256 59.53 -8.21 -1.51
N ASN A 257 60.33 -7.96 -0.48
CA ASN A 257 61.73 -7.52 -0.52
C ASN A 257 62.22 -7.18 0.90
N GLU A 258 62.40 -8.20 1.74
CA GLU A 258 63.41 -8.21 2.81
C GLU A 258 64.15 -9.55 2.77
#